data_AF-X6EJW3-F1
#
_entry.id   AF-X6EJW3-F1
#
_cell.length_a   1.000
_cell.length_b   1.000
_cell.length_c   1.000
_cell.angle_alpha   90.00
_cell.angle_beta   90.00
_cell.angle_gamma   90.00
#
_symmetry.space_group_name_H-M   'P 1'
#
loop_
_entity.id
_entity.type
_entity.pdbx_description
1 polymer ?
#
loop_
_entity_poly.entity_id
_entity_poly.type
_entity_poly.pdbx_seq_one_letter_code
_entity_poly.pdbx_strand_id
1 'polypeptide(L)'
;MARLSCRIFKSHYSSVAPDGRQLRVSLLPIIVDGKTVAYLAVNFSTGDLLMAQRAITELTRTEPYPKEIQETFLRSSLPLGQILENFLEDCHRPAHLLDRKDRIELVRRLHDLGAFQMRGTVREIAGRAWDQPRRCLQLS
;
A
#
# COMPACT_ATOMS: atom_id res chain seq x y z
N MET A 1 -34.41 0.10 51.81
CA MET A 1 -33.75 0.99 50.82
C MET A 1 -32.71 0.17 50.08
N ALA A 2 -32.98 -0.28 48.86
CA ALA A 2 -32.07 -1.19 48.14
C ALA A 2 -30.82 -0.41 47.68
N ARG A 3 -29.63 -0.85 48.10
CA ARG A 3 -28.36 -0.29 47.63
C ARG A 3 -28.05 -0.88 46.25
N LEU A 4 -28.19 -0.06 45.20
CA LEU A 4 -27.67 -0.38 43.88
C LEU A 4 -26.13 -0.30 43.93
N SER A 5 -25.47 -1.45 44.02
CA SER A 5 -24.03 -1.57 43.87
C SER A 5 -23.70 -1.75 42.38
N CYS A 6 -23.44 -0.66 41.67
CA CYS A 6 -23.03 -0.71 40.27
C CYS A 6 -21.52 -0.99 40.15
N ARG A 7 -21.14 -2.26 39.93
CA ARG A 7 -19.80 -2.60 39.43
C ARG A 7 -19.88 -2.66 37.91
N ILE A 8 -19.14 -1.80 37.21
CA ILE A 8 -19.08 -1.81 35.75
C ILE A 8 -18.39 -3.10 35.31
N PHE A 9 -19.16 -4.05 34.77
CA PHE A 9 -18.62 -5.23 34.13
C PHE A 9 -18.32 -4.89 32.66
N LYS A 10 -17.05 -4.62 32.33
CA LYS A 10 -16.64 -4.32 30.95
C LYS A 10 -16.62 -5.59 30.10
N SER A 11 -17.76 -6.02 29.56
CA SER A 11 -17.75 -6.83 28.34
C SER A 11 -17.91 -5.89 27.13
N HIS A 12 -16.82 -5.68 26.39
CA HIS A 12 -16.81 -4.85 25.19
C HIS A 12 -16.96 -5.74 23.95
N TYR A 13 -18.17 -6.12 23.61
CA TYR A 13 -18.42 -6.83 22.35
C TYR A 13 -18.97 -5.87 21.29
N SER A 14 -18.53 -6.09 20.05
CA SER A 14 -18.99 -5.34 18.88
C SER A 14 -20.28 -5.95 18.35
N SER A 15 -21.21 -5.10 17.92
CA SER A 15 -22.42 -5.53 17.21
C SER A 15 -22.74 -4.57 16.07
N VAL A 16 -23.71 -4.95 15.24
CA VAL A 16 -24.17 -4.15 14.11
C VAL A 16 -25.65 -3.87 14.30
N ALA A 17 -26.04 -2.60 14.20
CA ALA A 17 -27.43 -2.18 14.22
C ALA A 17 -28.17 -2.64 12.94
N PRO A 18 -29.52 -2.72 12.94
CA PRO A 18 -30.28 -3.09 11.74
C PRO A 18 -30.05 -2.18 10.53
N ASP A 19 -29.65 -0.94 10.78
CA ASP A 19 -29.29 0.04 9.74
C ASP A 19 -27.81 -0.03 9.30
N GLY A 20 -27.06 -1.02 9.80
CA GLY A 20 -25.66 -1.26 9.43
C GLY A 20 -24.62 -0.52 10.27
N ARG A 21 -25.02 0.31 11.24
CA ARG A 21 -24.06 1.03 12.09
C ARG A 21 -23.31 0.09 13.02
N GLN A 22 -22.00 0.30 13.15
CA GLN A 22 -21.16 -0.40 14.13
C GLN A 22 -21.44 0.12 15.54
N LEU A 23 -21.66 -0.79 16.47
CA LEU A 23 -21.95 -0.51 17.86
C LEU A 23 -20.94 -1.18 18.78
N ARG A 24 -20.60 -0.49 19.86
CA ARG A 24 -20.06 -1.11 21.07
C ARG A 24 -21.16 -1.24 22.10
N VAL A 25 -21.28 -2.44 22.65
CA VAL A 25 -22.23 -2.73 23.72
C VAL A 25 -21.46 -2.86 25.02
N SER A 26 -21.99 -2.26 26.08
CA SER A 26 -21.52 -2.46 27.45
C SER A 26 -22.68 -2.97 28.30
N LEU A 27 -22.44 -4.01 29.11
CA LEU A 27 -23.46 -4.61 29.97
C LEU A 27 -23.19 -4.25 31.43
N LEU A 28 -24.18 -3.65 32.09
CA LEU A 28 -24.12 -3.32 33.51
C LEU A 28 -25.09 -4.21 34.28
N PRO A 29 -24.62 -5.10 35.18
CA PRO A 29 -25.51 -5.91 35.99
C PRO A 29 -26.23 -5.03 37.03
N ILE A 30 -27.54 -5.23 37.15
CA ILE A 30 -28.35 -4.65 38.22
C ILE A 30 -28.43 -5.69 39.32
N ILE A 31 -27.83 -5.38 40.46
CA ILE A 31 -27.71 -6.28 41.61
C ILE A 31 -28.63 -5.81 42.72
N VAL A 32 -29.48 -6.70 43.20
CA VAL A 32 -30.35 -6.52 44.38
C VAL A 32 -30.01 -7.64 45.36
N ASP A 33 -29.70 -7.26 46.60
CA ASP A 33 -29.35 -8.20 47.68
C ASP A 33 -28.28 -9.23 47.29
N GLY A 34 -27.25 -8.78 46.55
CA GLY A 34 -26.14 -9.61 46.10
C GLY A 34 -26.44 -10.54 44.92
N LYS A 35 -27.66 -10.52 44.38
CA LYS A 35 -28.06 -11.30 43.20
C LYS A 35 -28.26 -10.38 42.00
N THR A 36 -27.73 -10.78 40.83
CA THR A 36 -28.03 -10.10 39.57
C THR A 36 -29.46 -10.40 39.16
N VAL A 37 -30.30 -9.37 39.06
CA VAL A 37 -31.72 -9.49 38.71
C VAL A 37 -32.02 -9.01 37.29
N ALA A 38 -31.14 -8.18 36.72
CA ALA A 38 -31.26 -7.66 35.37
C ALA A 38 -29.91 -7.18 34.84
N TYR A 39 -29.86 -6.85 33.55
CA TYR A 39 -28.74 -6.17 32.91
C TYR A 39 -29.23 -4.93 32.16
N LEU A 40 -28.52 -3.82 32.32
CA LEU A 40 -28.63 -2.65 31.48
C LEU A 40 -27.61 -2.75 30.34
N ALA A 41 -28.09 -2.81 29.11
CA ALA A 41 -27.25 -2.74 27.92
C ALA A 41 -27.16 -1.29 27.43
N VAL A 42 -25.94 -0.77 27.33
CA VAL A 42 -25.66 0.54 26.75
C VAL A 42 -24.97 0.35 25.40
N ASN A 43 -25.64 0.77 24.34
CA ASN A 43 -25.15 0.69 22.97
C ASN A 43 -24.63 2.05 22.51
N PHE A 44 -23.41 2.10 22.01
CA PHE A 44 -22.78 3.32 21.52
C PHE A 44 -22.31 3.12 20.09
N SER A 45 -22.68 4.02 19.18
CA SER A 45 -22.21 3.94 17.79
C SER A 45 -20.78 4.44 17.66
N THR A 46 -19.93 3.65 17.02
CA THR A 46 -18.49 3.93 16.94
C THR A 46 -18.08 4.64 15.64
N GLY A 47 -19.03 4.97 14.76
CA GLY A 47 -18.75 5.56 13.44
C GLY A 47 -17.86 6.80 13.52
N ASP A 48 -18.30 7.81 14.26
CA ASP A 48 -17.59 9.09 14.38
C ASP A 48 -16.22 8.92 15.04
N LEU A 49 -16.11 8.03 16.04
CA LEU A 49 -14.83 7.73 16.69
C LEU A 49 -13.86 7.03 15.74
N LEU A 50 -14.36 6.12 14.90
CA LEU A 50 -13.53 5.44 13.91
C LEU A 50 -13.04 6.41 12.83
N MET A 51 -13.89 7.35 12.42
CA MET A 51 -13.50 8.42 11.50
C MET A 51 -12.42 9.31 12.12
N ALA A 52 -12.61 9.75 13.37
CA ALA A 52 -11.62 10.55 14.09
C ALA A 52 -10.29 9.80 14.25
N GLN A 53 -10.34 8.51 14.60
CA GLN A 53 -9.15 7.66 14.70
C GLN A 53 -8.38 7.61 13.38
N ARG A 54 -9.07 7.45 12.25
CA ARG A 54 -8.45 7.42 10.92
C ARG A 54 -7.77 8.75 10.60
N ALA A 55 -8.46 9.86 10.79
CA ALA A 55 -7.90 11.19 10.53
C ALA A 55 -6.64 11.45 11.38
N ILE A 56 -6.69 11.13 12.68
CA ILE A 56 -5.52 11.25 13.56
C ILE A 56 -4.39 10.34 13.07
N THR A 57 -4.70 9.08 12.75
CA THR A 57 -3.70 8.12 12.27
C THR A 57 -3.02 8.62 11.01
N GLU A 58 -3.75 9.16 10.04
CA GLU A 58 -3.17 9.72 8.81
C GLU A 58 -2.25 10.92 9.09
N LEU A 59 -2.62 11.79 10.02
CA LEU A 59 -1.82 12.96 10.38
C LEU A 59 -0.56 12.60 11.18
N THR A 60 -0.62 11.54 12.00
CA THR A 60 0.46 11.18 12.92
C THR A 60 1.31 10.02 12.44
N ARG A 61 0.87 9.28 11.42
CA ARG A 61 1.60 8.11 10.92
C ARG A 61 2.87 8.58 10.22
N THR A 62 3.97 8.48 10.94
CA THR A 62 5.31 8.62 10.39
C THR A 62 5.81 7.24 10.02
N GLU A 63 6.12 7.03 8.75
CA GLU A 63 6.97 5.92 8.36
C GLU A 63 8.42 6.30 8.71
N PRO A 64 9.28 5.33 9.07
CA PRO A 64 10.71 5.59 9.14
C PRO A 64 11.11 6.20 7.80
N TYR A 65 11.81 7.34 7.83
CA TYR A 65 12.37 7.92 6.62
C TYR A 65 13.12 6.78 5.90
N PRO A 66 12.78 6.45 4.64
CA PRO A 66 13.50 5.41 3.94
C PRO A 66 14.97 5.77 4.04
N LYS A 67 15.75 4.86 4.65
CA LYS A 67 17.21 4.92 4.74
C LYS A 67 17.72 5.51 3.43
N GLU A 68 18.46 6.62 3.52
CA GLU A 68 18.98 7.43 2.40
C GLU A 68 18.36 7.06 1.06
N ILE A 69 17.53 7.94 0.49
CA ILE A 69 17.39 7.95 -0.96
C ILE A 69 18.82 8.08 -1.48
N GLN A 70 19.46 6.96 -1.80
CA GLN A 70 20.72 6.96 -2.49
C GLN A 70 20.33 7.48 -3.85
N GLU A 71 20.52 8.79 -4.02
CA GLU A 71 20.61 9.39 -5.33
C GLU A 71 21.70 8.60 -6.04
N THR A 72 21.27 7.57 -6.76
CA THR A 72 22.10 6.84 -7.68
C THR A 72 22.17 7.76 -8.87
N PHE A 73 22.92 8.86 -8.73
CA PHE A 73 23.51 9.51 -9.88
C PHE A 73 24.21 8.40 -10.62
N LEU A 74 23.78 8.14 -11.85
CA LEU A 74 24.46 7.21 -12.75
C LEU A 74 25.97 7.44 -12.57
N ARG A 75 26.69 6.46 -11.99
CA ARG A 75 28.16 6.52 -11.92
C ARG A 75 28.77 6.64 -13.31
N SER A 76 27.99 6.35 -14.34
CA SER A 76 28.31 6.61 -15.73
C SER A 76 27.72 7.93 -16.20
N SER A 77 28.55 8.81 -16.73
CA SER A 77 28.17 9.94 -17.59
C SER A 77 27.51 9.52 -18.92
N LEU A 78 27.08 8.25 -19.04
CA LEU A 78 26.60 7.67 -20.28
C LEU A 78 25.12 8.01 -20.48
N PRO A 79 24.74 8.53 -21.65
CA PRO A 79 23.34 8.71 -22.02
C PRO A 79 22.55 7.40 -21.88
N LEU A 80 21.29 7.48 -21.48
CA LEU A 80 20.37 6.34 -21.35
C LEU A 80 20.36 5.42 -22.58
N GLY A 81 20.48 5.99 -23.79
CA GLY A 81 20.57 5.24 -25.04
C GLY A 81 21.75 4.27 -25.09
N GLN A 82 22.92 4.67 -24.60
CA GLN A 82 24.12 3.82 -24.58
C GLN A 82 24.01 2.71 -23.53
N ILE A 83 23.32 2.96 -22.41
CA ILE A 83 23.05 1.93 -21.40
C ILE A 83 22.15 0.84 -22.00
N LEU A 84 21.15 1.24 -22.80
CA LEU A 84 20.27 0.30 -23.48
C LEU A 84 21.02 -0.50 -24.55
N GLU A 85 21.88 0.15 -25.34
CA GLU A 85 22.72 -0.51 -26.36
C GLU A 85 23.65 -1.54 -25.71
N ASN A 86 24.37 -1.18 -24.64
CA ASN A 86 25.22 -2.10 -23.90
C ASN A 86 24.45 -3.31 -23.37
N PHE A 87 23.22 -3.12 -22.88
CA PHE A 87 22.38 -4.24 -22.43
C PHE A 87 21.98 -5.17 -23.58
N LEU A 88 21.63 -4.61 -24.74
CA LEU A 88 21.28 -5.41 -25.92
C LEU A 88 22.48 -6.17 -26.47
N GLU A 89 23.67 -5.56 -26.41
CA GLU A 89 24.94 -6.22 -26.73
C GLU A 89 25.26 -7.36 -25.76
N ASP A 90 25.15 -7.13 -24.44
CA ASP A 90 25.31 -8.15 -23.39
C ASP A 90 24.34 -9.33 -23.57
N CYS A 91 23.10 -9.05 -23.97
CA CYS A 91 22.09 -10.08 -24.20
C CYS A 91 22.23 -10.77 -25.57
N HIS A 92 23.14 -10.31 -26.43
CA HIS A 92 23.35 -10.75 -27.81
C HIS A 92 22.04 -10.83 -28.62
N ARG A 93 21.07 -9.98 -28.29
CA ARG A 93 19.72 -10.03 -28.87
C ARG A 93 19.21 -8.62 -29.14
N PRO A 94 18.65 -8.35 -30.32
CA PRO A 94 18.03 -7.07 -30.60
C PRO A 94 16.74 -6.92 -29.77
N ALA A 95 16.36 -5.67 -29.48
CA ALA A 95 15.25 -5.34 -28.57
C ALA A 95 13.92 -6.04 -28.91
N HIS A 96 13.63 -6.25 -30.20
CA HIS A 96 12.42 -6.91 -30.67
C HIS A 96 12.39 -8.43 -30.42
N LEU A 97 13.53 -9.06 -30.08
CA LEU A 97 13.65 -10.48 -29.74
C LEU A 97 13.81 -10.72 -28.23
N LEU A 98 13.71 -9.68 -27.40
CA LEU A 98 13.75 -9.83 -25.94
C LEU A 98 12.50 -10.56 -25.45
N ASP A 99 12.71 -11.68 -24.77
CA ASP A 99 11.65 -12.41 -24.08
C ASP A 99 11.26 -11.69 -22.78
N ARG A 100 10.17 -12.12 -22.14
CA ARG A 100 9.69 -11.58 -20.87
C ARG A 100 10.78 -11.58 -19.79
N LYS A 101 11.61 -12.61 -19.73
CA LYS A 101 12.70 -12.70 -18.76
C LYS A 101 13.75 -11.60 -18.98
N ASP A 102 14.18 -11.42 -20.23
CA ASP A 102 15.19 -10.43 -20.61
C ASP A 102 14.69 -9.00 -20.36
N ARG A 103 13.40 -8.76 -20.61
CA ARG A 103 12.73 -7.48 -20.32
C ARG A 103 12.67 -7.16 -18.83
N ILE A 104 12.40 -8.15 -17.99
CA ILE A 104 12.39 -7.97 -16.53
C ILE A 104 13.80 -7.65 -16.04
N GLU A 105 14.82 -8.33 -16.57
CA GLU A 105 16.22 -8.08 -16.22
C GLU A 105 16.69 -6.69 -16.66
N LEU A 106 16.29 -6.24 -17.86
CA LEU A 106 16.54 -4.87 -18.33
C LEU A 106 15.95 -3.83 -17.36
N VAL A 107 14.68 -4.00 -16.97
CA VAL A 107 14.02 -3.07 -16.04
C VAL A 107 14.72 -3.05 -14.69
N ARG A 108 15.19 -4.19 -14.18
CA ARG A 108 15.95 -4.26 -12.93
C ARG A 108 17.28 -3.52 -13.02
N ARG A 109 18.08 -3.77 -14.06
CA ARG A 109 19.34 -3.05 -14.27
C ARG A 109 19.12 -1.54 -14.41
N LEU A 110 18.11 -1.12 -15.15
CA LEU A 110 17.77 0.30 -15.30
C LEU A 110 17.30 0.92 -13.98
N HIS A 111 16.59 0.16 -13.15
CA HIS A 111 16.19 0.58 -11.81
C HIS A 111 17.40 0.76 -10.88
N ASP A 112 18.32 -0.22 -10.87
CA ASP A 112 19.53 -0.19 -10.05
C ASP A 112 20.50 0.93 -10.48
N LEU A 113 20.44 1.34 -11.75
CA LEU A 113 21.16 2.48 -12.30
C LEU A 113 20.47 3.83 -12.04
N GLY A 114 19.28 3.85 -11.42
CA GLY A 114 18.55 5.09 -11.14
C GLY A 114 17.89 5.73 -12.37
N ALA A 115 17.79 5.03 -13.51
CA ALA A 115 17.29 5.59 -14.77
C ALA A 115 15.85 6.17 -14.64
N PHE A 116 15.01 5.55 -13.81
CA PHE A 116 13.62 5.97 -13.59
C PHE A 116 13.47 7.23 -12.73
N GLN A 117 14.55 7.72 -12.11
CA GLN A 117 14.54 8.98 -11.36
C GLN A 117 14.63 10.20 -12.30
N MET A 118 15.00 9.97 -13.57
CA MET A 118 15.12 11.02 -14.59
C MET A 118 13.79 11.24 -15.33
N ARG A 119 13.45 12.51 -15.55
CA ARG A 119 12.22 12.90 -16.25
C ARG A 119 12.28 12.49 -17.72
N GLY A 120 11.30 11.71 -18.17
CA GLY A 120 11.16 11.30 -19.58
C GLY A 120 11.73 9.92 -19.94
N THR A 121 12.54 9.33 -19.06
CA THR A 121 13.18 8.02 -19.26
C THR A 121 12.20 6.89 -19.54
N VAL A 122 11.07 6.85 -18.82
CA VAL A 122 10.03 5.82 -19.01
C VAL A 122 9.52 5.81 -20.46
N ARG A 123 9.30 6.98 -21.05
CA ARG A 123 8.81 7.11 -22.43
C ARG A 123 9.88 6.69 -23.43
N GLU A 124 11.14 7.03 -23.19
CA GLU A 124 12.25 6.63 -24.06
C GLU A 124 12.51 5.12 -24.04
N ILE A 125 12.51 4.51 -22.85
CA ILE A 125 12.65 3.05 -22.69
C ILE A 125 11.47 2.34 -23.38
N ALA A 126 10.24 2.79 -23.15
CA ALA A 126 9.06 2.20 -23.77
C ALA A 126 9.16 2.23 -25.30
N GLY A 127 9.52 3.38 -25.88
CA GLY A 127 9.67 3.53 -27.34
C GLY A 127 10.74 2.63 -27.94
N ARG A 128 11.88 2.43 -27.26
CA ARG A 128 13.01 1.67 -27.81
C ARG A 128 12.96 0.17 -27.52
N ALA A 129 12.49 -0.22 -26.33
CA ALA A 129 12.50 -1.60 -25.85
C ALA A 129 11.14 -2.31 -25.98
N TRP A 130 10.03 -1.56 -26.11
CA TRP A 130 8.68 -2.13 -26.12
C TRP A 130 7.89 -1.79 -27.38
N ASP A 131 8.04 -0.57 -27.89
CA ASP A 131 7.18 0.00 -28.93
C ASP A 131 7.86 0.06 -30.31
N GLN A 132 8.84 -0.82 -30.55
CA GLN A 132 9.39 -0.92 -31.91
C GLN A 132 8.27 -1.38 -32.85
N PRO A 133 8.01 -0.66 -33.95
CA PRO A 133 7.12 -1.16 -34.98
C PRO A 133 7.70 -2.49 -35.42
N ARG A 134 6.87 -3.55 -35.39
CA ARG A 134 7.18 -4.78 -36.09
C ARG A 134 7.41 -4.37 -37.54
N ARG A 135 8.66 -4.12 -37.94
CA ARG A 135 9.01 -4.00 -39.35
C ARG A 135 8.66 -5.37 -39.91
N CYS A 136 7.47 -5.46 -40.47
CA CYS A 136 7.12 -6.51 -41.39
C CYS A 136 8.30 -6.63 -42.34
N LEU A 137 8.89 -7.82 -42.38
CA LEU A 137 9.71 -8.26 -43.49
C LEU A 137 8.93 -7.92 -44.76
N GLN A 138 9.25 -6.80 -45.40
CA GLN A 138 8.96 -6.62 -46.82
C GLN A 138 9.97 -7.52 -47.54
N LEU A 139 9.61 -8.79 -47.64
CA LEU A 139 10.09 -9.67 -48.69
C LEU A 139 9.29 -9.29 -49.94
N SER A 140 9.93 -8.55 -50.83
CA SER A 140 9.59 -8.42 -52.25
C SER A 140 10.88 -8.27 -53.02
#